data_AF-A0A929PIV0-F1
#
_entry.id   AF-A0A929PIV0-F1
#
_cell.length_a   1.000
_cell.length_b   1.000
_cell.length_c   1.000
_cell.angle_alpha   90.00
_cell.angle_beta   90.00
_cell.angle_gamma   90.00
#
_symmetry.space_group_name_H-M   'P 1'
#
loop_
_entity.id
_entity.type
_entity.pdbx_description
1 polymer ?
#
loop_
_entity_poly.entity_id
_entity_poly.type
_entity_poly.pdbx_seq_one_letter_code
_entity_poly.pdbx_strand_id
1 'polypeptide(L)'
;SLAIVGFSVLFISIMLKGIVSNILTQIDNTLYSQFLLIRERLKEDKMGIQTNVVIVGIDDKTLNRLGAYNPSEYRRYHIDLLANILKGKPSAVVYDILFGDPHDDPDVDRRFSEIMK
;
A
#
# COMPACT_ATOMS: atom_id res chain seq x y z
N SER A 1 -28.24 -27.08 -22.46
CA SER A 1 -28.67 -25.70 -22.69
C SER A 1 -27.44 -24.85 -22.98
N LEU A 2 -27.40 -24.18 -24.13
CA LEU A 2 -26.28 -23.33 -24.59
C LEU A 2 -25.86 -22.28 -23.54
N ALA A 3 -26.83 -21.84 -22.73
CA ALA A 3 -26.62 -20.91 -21.62
C ALA A 3 -25.71 -21.45 -20.50
N ILE A 4 -25.76 -22.76 -20.20
CA ILE A 4 -24.93 -23.38 -19.15
C ILE A 4 -23.46 -23.41 -19.59
N VAL A 5 -23.21 -23.71 -20.86
CA VAL A 5 -21.85 -23.71 -21.43
C VAL A 5 -21.28 -22.29 -21.45
N GLY A 6 -22.09 -21.30 -21.86
CA GLY A 6 -21.69 -19.89 -21.86
C GLY A 6 -21.35 -19.37 -20.46
N PHE A 7 -22.16 -19.71 -19.45
CA PHE A 7 -21.91 -19.33 -18.06
C PHE A 7 -20.63 -19.96 -17.51
N SER A 8 -20.39 -21.24 -17.79
CA SER A 8 -19.18 -21.94 -17.34
C SER A 8 -17.91 -21.35 -17.95
N VAL A 9 -17.92 -20.98 -19.24
CA VAL A 9 -16.76 -20.34 -19.90
C VAL A 9 -16.47 -18.98 -19.29
N LEU A 10 -17.50 -18.16 -19.05
CA LEU A 10 -17.34 -16.85 -18.43
C LEU A 10 -16.78 -16.97 -17.01
N PHE A 11 -17.32 -17.89 -16.21
CA PHE A 11 -16.88 -18.14 -14.84
C PHE A 11 -15.41 -18.58 -14.77
N ILE A 12 -14.99 -19.51 -15.64
CA ILE A 12 -13.60 -19.95 -15.74
C ILE A 12 -12.69 -18.78 -16.13
N SER A 13 -13.11 -17.93 -17.07
CA SER A 13 -12.32 -16.79 -17.52
C SER A 13 -12.10 -15.75 -16.41
N ILE A 14 -13.11 -15.50 -15.58
CA ILE A 14 -13.03 -14.60 -14.42
C ILE A 14 -12.08 -15.18 -13.37
N MET A 15 -12.21 -16.46 -13.05
CA MET A 15 -11.33 -17.13 -12.07
C MET A 15 -9.87 -17.14 -12.54
N LEU A 16 -9.62 -17.41 -13.82
CA LEU A 16 -8.28 -17.40 -14.38
C LEU A 16 -7.63 -16.01 -14.30
N LYS A 17 -8.40 -14.95 -14.58
CA LYS A 17 -7.93 -13.56 -14.42
C LYS A 17 -7.60 -13.24 -12.96
N GLY A 18 -8.42 -13.68 -12.00
CA GLY A 18 -8.17 -13.48 -10.57
C GLY A 18 -6.89 -14.20 -10.09
N ILE A 19 -6.67 -15.44 -10.53
CA ILE A 19 -5.46 -16.21 -10.19
C ILE A 19 -4.22 -15.54 -10.77
N VAL A 20 -4.25 -15.14 -12.05
CA VAL A 20 -3.13 -14.44 -12.70
C VAL A 20 -2.84 -13.11 -12.01
N SER A 21 -3.88 -12.34 -11.65
CA SER A 21 -3.70 -11.09 -10.90
C SER A 21 -3.00 -11.32 -9.57
N ASN A 22 -3.42 -12.32 -8.79
CA ASN A 22 -2.79 -12.61 -7.50
C ASN A 22 -1.34 -13.07 -7.65
N ILE A 23 -1.01 -13.85 -8.68
CA ILE A 23 0.37 -14.28 -8.97
C ILE A 23 1.24 -13.07 -9.36
N LEU A 24 0.72 -12.19 -10.22
CA LEU A 24 1.44 -10.98 -10.62
C LEU A 24 1.73 -10.07 -9.41
N THR A 25 0.75 -9.86 -8.54
CA THR A 25 0.94 -9.09 -7.30
C THR A 25 1.97 -9.72 -6.37
N GLN A 26 2.00 -11.05 -6.25
CA GLN A 26 3.02 -11.75 -5.44
C GLN A 26 4.43 -11.61 -6.04
N ILE A 27 4.56 -11.65 -7.37
CA ILE A 27 5.82 -11.44 -8.07
C ILE A 27 6.32 -10.01 -7.85
N ASP A 28 5.45 -9.01 -8.03
CA ASP A 28 5.80 -7.60 -7.82
C ASP A 28 6.27 -7.36 -6.38
N ASN A 29 5.53 -7.86 -5.39
CA ASN A 29 5.91 -7.74 -3.98
C ASN A 29 7.25 -8.43 -3.67
N THR A 30 7.51 -9.58 -4.28
CA THR A 30 8.78 -10.32 -4.11
C THR A 30 9.96 -9.57 -4.74
N LEU A 31 9.76 -9.01 -5.94
CA LEU A 31 10.78 -8.22 -6.63
C LEU A 31 11.11 -6.94 -5.85
N TYR A 32 10.10 -6.20 -5.39
CA TYR A 32 10.31 -5.02 -4.55
C TYR A 32 11.06 -5.37 -3.26
N SER A 33 10.69 -6.48 -2.61
CA SER A 33 11.37 -6.96 -1.40
C SER A 33 12.84 -7.30 -1.67
N GLN A 34 13.15 -7.97 -2.78
CA GLN A 34 14.54 -8.27 -3.14
C GLN A 34 15.32 -7.01 -3.52
N PHE A 35 14.71 -6.06 -4.22
CA PHE A 35 15.34 -4.77 -4.50
C PHE A 35 15.68 -4.00 -3.22
N LEU A 36 14.80 -4.03 -2.22
CA LEU A 36 15.05 -3.42 -0.91
C LEU A 36 16.20 -4.11 -0.18
N LEU A 37 16.21 -5.44 -0.11
CA LEU A 37 17.29 -6.20 0.53
C LEU A 37 18.65 -6.00 -0.15
N ILE A 38 18.66 -5.96 -1.48
CA ILE A 38 19.88 -5.68 -2.26
C ILE A 38 20.33 -4.24 -2.02
N ARG A 39 19.41 -3.28 -1.99
CA ARG A 39 19.73 -1.88 -1.70
C ARG A 39 20.27 -1.70 -0.28
N GLU A 40 19.72 -2.39 0.71
CA GLU A 40 20.21 -2.36 2.10
C GLU A 40 21.63 -2.93 2.18
N ARG A 41 21.87 -4.12 1.59
CA ARG A 41 23.20 -4.74 1.53
C ARG A 41 24.23 -3.90 0.78
N LEU A 42 23.84 -3.26 -0.31
CA LEU A 42 24.72 -2.38 -1.09
C LEU A 42 24.93 -1.01 -0.42
N LYS A 43 24.02 -0.56 0.45
CA LYS A 43 24.16 0.69 1.22
C LYS A 43 25.03 0.52 2.46
N GLU A 44 24.98 -0.63 3.14
CA GLU A 44 25.89 -0.94 4.25
C GLU A 44 27.36 -0.87 3.83
N ASP A 45 27.66 -1.14 2.56
CA ASP A 45 29.03 -1.26 2.06
C ASP A 45 29.67 0.05 1.55
N LYS A 46 28.92 1.16 1.40
CA LYS A 46 29.47 2.34 0.69
C LYS A 46 29.38 3.74 1.27
N MET A 47 28.47 4.11 2.17
CA MET A 47 28.47 5.49 2.69
C MET A 47 27.82 5.53 4.07
N GLY A 48 28.37 6.36 4.97
CA GLY A 48 27.73 6.78 6.22
C GLY A 48 26.44 7.57 5.98
N ILE A 49 25.44 6.91 5.41
CA ILE A 49 24.11 7.42 5.11
C ILE A 49 23.34 7.39 6.43
N GLN A 50 22.82 8.54 6.85
CA GLN A 50 22.00 8.66 8.05
C GLN A 50 20.83 7.67 8.00
N THR A 51 20.80 6.77 8.97
CA THR A 51 19.92 5.60 9.13
C THR A 51 18.54 5.97 9.70
N ASN A 52 17.92 7.05 9.22
CA ASN A 52 16.62 7.49 9.73
C ASN A 52 15.45 7.04 8.85
N VAL A 53 15.69 6.13 7.89
CA VAL A 53 14.64 5.57 7.04
C VAL A 53 14.23 4.23 7.62
N VAL A 54 13.01 4.17 8.19
CA VAL A 54 12.39 2.93 8.68
C VAL A 54 11.47 2.41 7.58
N ILE A 55 11.75 1.21 7.08
CA ILE A 55 10.85 0.49 6.17
C ILE A 55 10.04 -0.49 7.03
N VAL A 56 8.72 -0.34 7.00
CA VAL A 56 7.80 -1.26 7.70
C VAL A 56 7.11 -2.11 6.65
N GLY A 57 7.46 -3.39 6.58
CA GLY A 57 6.73 -4.37 5.79
C GLY A 57 5.52 -4.89 6.57
N ILE A 58 4.37 -5.01 5.91
CA ILE A 58 3.16 -5.64 6.47
C ILE A 58 3.11 -7.07 5.92
N ASP A 59 3.11 -8.07 6.81
CA ASP A 59 3.05 -9.48 6.42
C ASP A 59 1.60 -9.97 6.19
N ASP A 60 1.46 -11.07 5.45
CA ASP A 60 0.16 -11.69 5.14
C ASP A 60 -0.60 -12.10 6.40
N LYS A 61 0.12 -12.46 7.47
CA LYS A 61 -0.48 -12.80 8.77
C LYS A 61 -1.16 -11.58 9.39
N THR A 62 -0.53 -10.41 9.29
CA THR A 62 -1.09 -9.14 9.78
C THR A 62 -2.29 -8.73 8.94
N LEU A 63 -2.21 -8.83 7.61
CA LEU A 63 -3.34 -8.55 6.71
C LEU A 63 -4.52 -9.48 6.97
N ASN A 64 -4.30 -10.78 7.13
CA ASN A 64 -5.37 -11.75 7.42
C ASN A 64 -6.05 -11.49 8.78
N ARG A 65 -5.32 -10.92 9.75
CA ARG A 65 -5.86 -10.60 11.07
C ARG A 65 -6.60 -9.27 11.10
N LEU A 66 -6.09 -8.26 10.41
CA LEU A 66 -6.60 -6.89 10.48
C LEU A 66 -7.56 -6.53 9.33
N GLY A 67 -7.60 -7.35 8.29
CA GLY A 67 -8.32 -7.07 7.05
C GLY A 67 -7.46 -6.33 6.03
N ALA A 68 -7.98 -6.24 4.81
CA ALA A 68 -7.36 -5.46 3.75
C ALA A 68 -7.44 -3.96 4.08
N TYR A 69 -6.44 -3.21 3.63
CA TYR A 69 -6.45 -1.76 3.73
C TYR A 69 -7.62 -1.16 2.93
N ASN A 70 -8.48 -0.41 3.61
CA ASN A 70 -9.54 0.42 3.05
C ASN A 70 -9.12 1.90 3.12
N PRO A 71 -8.69 2.51 2.00
CA PRO A 71 -8.22 3.89 2.01
C PRO A 71 -9.28 4.90 2.46
N SER A 72 -10.57 4.62 2.24
CA SER A 72 -11.62 5.54 2.69
C SER A 72 -11.73 5.52 4.22
N GLU A 73 -11.87 4.34 4.82
CA GLU A 73 -12.01 4.18 6.28
C GLU A 73 -10.74 4.59 7.04
N TYR A 74 -9.56 4.36 6.45
CA TYR A 74 -8.30 4.56 7.15
C TYR A 74 -7.67 5.96 6.96
N ARG A 75 -8.28 6.84 6.14
CA ARG A 75 -7.78 8.21 5.88
C ARG A 75 -7.49 9.01 7.15
N ARG A 76 -8.34 8.87 8.18
CA ARG A 76 -8.16 9.53 9.48
C ARG A 76 -6.85 9.13 10.16
N TYR A 77 -6.45 7.86 10.10
CA TYR A 77 -5.21 7.40 10.71
C TYR A 77 -3.96 7.95 10.00
N HIS A 78 -4.06 8.20 8.69
CA HIS A 78 -2.97 8.82 7.95
C HIS A 78 -2.72 10.26 8.37
N ILE A 79 -3.75 11.01 8.78
CA ILE A 79 -3.59 12.35 9.36
C ILE A 79 -2.73 12.26 10.62
N ASP A 80 -3.05 11.34 11.52
CA ASP A 80 -2.32 11.21 12.78
C ASP A 80 -0.88 10.70 12.56
N LEU A 81 -0.68 9.81 11.59
CA LEU A 81 0.64 9.34 11.16
C LEU A 81 1.49 10.50 10.64
N LEU A 82 0.96 11.27 9.68
CA LEU A 82 1.66 12.43 9.10
C LEU A 82 1.96 13.47 10.18
N ALA A 83 1.02 13.73 11.09
CA ALA A 83 1.24 14.65 12.21
C ALA A 83 2.43 14.23 13.08
N ASN A 84 2.57 12.93 13.33
CA ASN A 84 3.69 12.40 14.10
C ASN A 84 5.01 12.45 13.32
N ILE A 85 5.00 12.16 12.02
CA ILE A 85 6.19 12.28 11.16
C ILE A 85 6.69 13.73 11.14
N LEU A 86 5.77 14.69 10.98
CA LEU A 86 6.10 16.12 10.89
C LEU A 86 6.70 16.69 12.19
N LYS A 87 6.39 16.12 13.36
CA LYS A 87 7.05 16.48 14.63
C LYS A 87 8.58 16.30 14.56
N GLY A 88 9.05 15.35 13.76
CA GLY A 88 10.48 15.09 13.53
C GLY A 88 11.17 16.13 12.66
N LYS A 89 10.46 17.13 12.14
CA LYS A 89 10.96 18.14 11.19
C LYS A 89 11.74 17.52 10.02
N PRO A 90 11.14 16.56 9.29
CA PRO A 90 11.81 15.94 8.16
C PRO A 90 12.09 17.00 7.08
N SER A 91 13.20 16.85 6.35
CA SER A 91 13.50 17.73 5.21
C SER A 91 12.51 17.54 4.05
N ALA A 92 11.88 16.36 3.95
CA ALA A 92 10.84 16.05 2.98
C ALA A 92 9.99 14.86 3.46
N VAL A 93 8.72 14.83 3.06
CA VAL A 93 7.81 13.68 3.20
C VAL A 93 7.27 13.35 1.82
N VAL A 94 7.48 12.12 1.36
CA VAL A 94 6.91 11.60 0.11
C VAL A 94 5.77 10.66 0.50
N TYR A 95 4.60 10.87 -0.11
CA TYR A 95 3.38 10.17 0.26
C TYR A 95 2.62 9.74 -1.00
N ASP A 96 2.58 8.44 -1.25
CA ASP A 96 2.01 7.83 -2.47
C ASP A 96 0.78 6.99 -2.12
N ILE A 97 -0.26 7.67 -1.65
CA ILE A 97 -1.57 7.07 -1.40
C ILE A 97 -2.62 7.98 -2.02
N LEU A 98 -3.41 7.42 -2.93
CA LEU A 98 -4.51 8.11 -3.59
C LEU A 98 -5.84 7.85 -2.88
N PHE A 99 -6.52 8.91 -2.52
CA PHE A 99 -7.89 8.90 -2.02
C PHE A 99 -8.83 9.37 -3.13
N GLY A 100 -9.42 8.43 -3.86
CA GLY A 100 -10.25 8.74 -5.04
C GLY A 100 -11.63 9.30 -4.72
N ASP A 101 -12.23 8.86 -3.62
CA ASP A 101 -13.59 9.25 -3.20
C ASP A 101 -13.55 10.24 -2.03
N PRO A 102 -14.56 11.11 -1.87
CA PRO A 102 -14.72 11.94 -0.67
C PRO A 102 -14.89 11.06 0.56
N HIS A 103 -14.39 11.51 1.73
CA HIS A 103 -14.69 10.84 2.99
C HIS A 103 -16.12 11.19 3.44
N ASP A 104 -16.82 10.25 4.08
CA ASP A 104 -18.18 10.48 4.64
C ASP A 104 -18.25 11.62 5.69
N ASP A 105 -17.09 12.01 6.20
CA ASP A 105 -16.91 13.09 7.17
C ASP A 105 -16.02 14.16 6.49
N PRO A 106 -16.61 15.30 6.06
CA PRO A 106 -15.88 16.32 5.31
C PRO A 106 -14.74 16.96 6.12
N ASP A 107 -14.78 16.85 7.45
CA ASP A 107 -13.76 17.38 8.32
C ASP A 107 -12.45 16.56 8.24
N VAL A 108 -12.54 15.29 7.86
CA VAL A 108 -11.36 14.43 7.57
C VAL A 108 -10.61 14.95 6.35
N ASP A 109 -11.33 15.26 5.27
CA ASP A 109 -10.72 15.73 4.02
C ASP A 109 -10.08 17.10 4.18
N ARG A 110 -10.75 17.99 4.92
CA ARG A 110 -10.19 19.30 5.29
C ARG A 110 -8.87 19.13 6.05
N ARG A 111 -8.85 18.32 7.11
CA ARG A 111 -7.65 18.09 7.93
C ARG A 111 -6.53 17.37 7.15
N PHE A 112 -6.89 16.45 6.27
CA PHE A 112 -5.92 15.77 5.41
C PHE A 112 -5.29 16.75 4.40
N SER A 113 -6.08 17.65 3.82
CA SER A 113 -5.54 18.72 2.97
C SER A 113 -4.62 19.68 3.74
N GLU A 114 -4.98 20.03 4.98
CA GLU A 114 -4.17 20.92 5.82
C GLU A 114 -2.81 20.34 6.17
N ILE A 115 -2.72 19.03 6.46
CA ILE A 115 -1.47 18.40 6.88
C ILE A 115 -0.50 18.11 5.72
N MET A 116 -1.00 18.12 4.50
CA MET A 116 -0.22 17.89 3.28
C MET A 116 0.37 19.18 2.70
N LYS A 117 0.05 20.34 3.27
CA LYS A 117 0.62 21.65 2.91
C LYS A 117 1.92 21.91 3.67
#